data_AF-A0A958G802-F1
#
_entry.id   AF-A0A958G802-F1
#
_cell.length_a   1.000
_cell.length_b   1.000
_cell.length_c   1.000
_cell.angle_alpha   90.00
_cell.angle_beta   90.00
_cell.angle_gamma   90.00
#
_symmetry.space_group_name_H-M   'P 1'
#
loop_
_entity.id
_entity.type
_entity.pdbx_description
1 polymer ?
#
loop_
_entity_poly.entity_id
_entity_poly.type
_entity_poly.pdbx_seq_one_letter_code
_entity_poly.pdbx_strand_id
1 'polypeptide(L)'
;STMPTQQHLPTLRPGDTIGLITPASAVQPEQVEAGIALLTEMGYDCRIAAHAYDNNGITAAPPPARIADFYDFLEDPSVKAIWALRGGYGTIQLLGEIDFSVFARNPKLLVGFSDVTAFQWAAYQQAGFPSLSGMTLTTQVSRENPYFSAGMEIVQGERFSISGEDVDPEDARI
;
A
#
# COMPACT_ATOMS: atom_id res chain seq x y z
N SER A 1 -1.32 12.55 -23.86
CA SER A 1 -0.24 11.70 -23.31
C SER A 1 -0.61 10.25 -23.59
N THR A 2 0.31 9.43 -24.08
CA THR A 2 0.09 7.98 -24.25
C THR A 2 0.12 7.32 -22.88
N MET A 3 -0.89 6.50 -22.56
CA MET A 3 -0.93 5.72 -21.32
C MET A 3 0.38 4.92 -21.17
N PRO A 4 1.03 4.94 -19.99
CA PRO A 4 2.24 4.16 -19.77
C PRO A 4 1.97 2.67 -19.98
N THR A 5 2.97 1.94 -20.49
CA THR A 5 2.86 0.48 -20.68
C THR A 5 2.60 -0.18 -19.33
N GLN A 6 1.49 -0.93 -19.23
CA GLN A 6 1.10 -1.63 -18.02
C GLN A 6 2.17 -2.67 -17.65
N GLN A 7 2.90 -2.42 -16.55
CA GLN A 7 3.85 -3.39 -16.01
C GLN A 7 3.08 -4.54 -15.35
N HIS A 8 3.58 -5.77 -15.49
CA HIS A 8 3.06 -6.89 -14.73
C HIS A 8 3.22 -6.61 -13.23
N LEU A 9 2.12 -6.70 -12.48
CA LEU A 9 2.10 -6.55 -11.03
C LEU A 9 3.04 -7.59 -10.40
N PRO A 10 4.00 -7.17 -9.55
CA PRO A 10 4.71 -8.11 -8.69
C PRO A 10 3.69 -8.83 -7.81
N THR A 11 3.68 -10.16 -7.86
CA THR A 11 2.85 -10.97 -6.96
C THR A 11 3.63 -11.27 -5.70
N LEU A 12 2.94 -11.27 -4.57
CA LEU A 12 3.47 -11.61 -3.27
C LEU A 12 3.30 -13.10 -2.99
N ARG A 13 4.30 -13.70 -2.36
CA ARG A 13 4.29 -15.07 -1.87
C ARG A 13 4.79 -15.12 -0.43
N PRO A 14 4.36 -16.10 0.38
CA PRO A 14 5.01 -16.36 1.67
C PRO A 14 6.54 -16.44 1.51
N GLY A 15 7.26 -15.74 2.36
CA GLY A 15 8.70 -15.52 2.30
C GLY A 15 9.11 -14.16 1.72
N ASP A 16 8.22 -13.47 1.01
CA ASP A 16 8.51 -12.13 0.49
C ASP A 16 8.49 -11.06 1.60
N THR A 17 9.32 -10.04 1.43
CA THR A 17 9.37 -8.88 2.32
C THR A 17 8.37 -7.81 1.90
N ILE A 18 7.60 -7.30 2.86
CA ILE A 18 6.70 -6.16 2.73
C ILE A 18 7.28 -4.98 3.52
N GLY A 19 7.54 -3.87 2.83
CA GLY A 19 7.94 -2.61 3.45
C GLY A 19 6.70 -1.84 3.91
N LEU A 20 6.63 -1.49 5.20
CA LEU A 20 5.50 -0.83 5.83
C LEU A 20 5.81 0.65 6.07
N ILE A 21 5.03 1.53 5.42
CA ILE A 21 5.23 2.98 5.48
C ILE A 21 4.00 3.70 6.03
N THR A 22 4.18 4.93 6.51
CA THR A 22 3.07 5.80 6.93
C THR A 22 3.09 7.12 6.14
N PRO A 23 2.60 7.12 4.89
CA PRO A 23 2.73 8.28 3.99
C PRO A 23 1.77 9.43 4.34
N ALA A 24 0.82 9.20 5.24
CA ALA A 24 -0.27 10.12 5.57
C ALA A 24 -0.26 10.45 7.08
N SER A 25 -1.38 10.21 7.77
CA SER A 25 -1.53 10.52 9.19
C SER A 25 -0.76 9.56 10.09
N ALA A 26 -0.28 10.06 11.22
CA ALA A 26 0.42 9.27 12.22
C ALA A 26 -0.41 8.06 12.69
N VAL A 27 0.31 7.01 13.08
CA VAL A 27 -0.22 5.77 13.62
C VAL A 27 0.60 5.36 14.83
N GLN A 28 -0.06 4.77 15.83
CA GLN A 28 0.63 4.18 16.98
C GLN A 28 0.84 2.67 16.75
N PRO A 29 1.94 2.07 17.25
CA PRO A 29 2.24 0.66 17.04
C PRO A 29 1.09 -0.29 17.39
N GLU A 30 0.39 -0.04 18.49
CA GLU A 30 -0.71 -0.87 18.99
C GLU A 30 -1.91 -0.90 18.03
N GLN A 31 -2.02 0.08 17.15
CA GLN A 31 -3.11 0.16 16.16
C GLN A 31 -2.88 -0.74 14.93
N VAL A 32 -1.64 -1.19 14.71
CA VAL A 32 -1.26 -1.99 13.53
C VAL A 32 -0.65 -3.33 13.89
N GLU A 33 -0.30 -3.55 15.15
CA GLU A 33 0.36 -4.77 15.64
C GLU A 33 -0.40 -6.04 15.21
N ALA A 34 -1.72 -6.06 15.36
CA ALA A 34 -2.55 -7.19 14.94
C ALA A 34 -2.47 -7.46 13.43
N GLY A 35 -2.43 -6.41 12.60
CA GLY A 35 -2.29 -6.53 11.15
C GLY A 35 -0.92 -7.02 10.72
N ILE A 36 0.14 -6.52 11.37
CA ILE A 36 1.52 -6.95 11.13
C ILE A 36 1.70 -8.40 11.55
N ALA A 37 1.16 -8.78 12.72
CA ALA A 37 1.17 -10.16 13.20
C ALA A 37 0.46 -11.08 12.22
N LEU A 38 -0.72 -10.69 11.71
CA LEU A 38 -1.46 -11.48 10.72
C LEU A 38 -0.65 -11.68 9.42
N LEU A 39 -0.04 -10.62 8.88
CA LEU A 39 0.81 -10.75 7.69
C LEU A 39 2.03 -11.66 7.96
N THR A 40 2.62 -11.57 9.15
CA THR A 40 3.73 -12.42 9.57
C THR A 40 3.30 -13.90 9.69
N GLU A 41 2.12 -14.16 10.27
CA GLU A 41 1.52 -15.50 10.33
C GLU A 41 1.16 -16.06 8.95
N MET A 42 0.84 -15.20 7.98
CA MET A 42 0.68 -15.55 6.58
C MET A 42 2.01 -15.83 5.87
N GLY A 43 3.14 -15.64 6.56
CA GLY A 43 4.48 -15.99 6.11
C GLY A 43 5.25 -14.85 5.45
N TYR A 44 4.82 -13.59 5.58
CA TYR A 44 5.55 -12.44 5.04
C TYR A 44 6.56 -11.86 6.04
N ASP A 45 7.68 -11.35 5.54
CA ASP A 45 8.64 -10.57 6.33
C ASP A 45 8.23 -9.09 6.34
N CYS A 46 7.68 -8.60 7.45
CA CYS A 46 7.20 -7.22 7.57
C CYS A 46 8.28 -6.30 8.12
N ARG A 47 8.76 -5.34 7.30
CA ARG A 47 9.74 -4.33 7.72
C ARG A 47 9.10 -2.97 7.87
N ILE A 48 9.24 -2.39 9.05
CA ILE A 48 8.68 -1.07 9.38
C ILE A 48 9.70 0.00 8.99
N ALA A 49 9.27 1.04 8.27
CA ALA A 49 10.14 2.14 7.88
C ALA A 49 10.59 2.97 9.09
N ALA A 50 11.71 3.70 8.93
CA ALA A 50 12.35 4.41 10.04
C ALA A 50 11.42 5.44 10.70
N HIS A 51 10.60 6.13 9.91
CA HIS A 51 9.70 7.18 10.37
C HIS A 51 8.22 6.75 10.41
N ALA A 52 7.93 5.45 10.30
CA ALA A 52 6.56 4.95 10.22
C ALA A 52 5.71 5.23 11.48
N TYR A 53 6.34 5.31 12.65
CA TYR A 53 5.69 5.58 13.95
C TYR A 53 5.97 6.97 14.51
N ASP A 54 6.62 7.84 13.75
CA ASP A 54 6.79 9.23 14.14
C ASP A 54 5.42 9.93 14.25
N ASN A 55 5.43 11.09 14.91
CA ASN A 55 4.26 11.95 15.00
C ASN A 55 4.64 13.41 14.75
N ASN A 56 4.13 13.96 13.64
CA ASN A 56 4.29 15.36 13.23
C ASN A 56 2.92 16.07 13.20
N GLY A 57 2.09 15.84 14.23
CA GLY A 57 0.76 16.42 14.39
C GLY A 57 -0.28 15.77 13.48
N ILE A 58 -0.50 16.34 12.29
CA ILE A 58 -1.50 15.82 11.32
C ILE A 58 -0.93 14.63 10.54
N THR A 59 0.38 14.62 10.32
CA THR A 59 1.12 13.64 9.50
C THR A 59 2.04 12.78 10.37
N ALA A 60 2.45 11.61 9.88
CA ALA A 60 3.39 10.73 10.58
C ALA A 60 4.76 11.42 10.77
N ALA A 61 5.32 11.97 9.70
CA ALA A 61 6.60 12.69 9.77
C ALA A 61 6.61 13.88 8.78
N PRO A 62 7.60 14.78 8.86
CA PRO A 62 7.82 15.78 7.81
C PRO A 62 7.95 15.13 6.42
N PRO A 63 7.55 15.82 5.32
CA PRO A 63 7.59 15.23 3.98
C PRO A 63 8.93 14.57 3.61
N PRO A 64 10.11 15.16 3.88
CA PRO A 64 11.39 14.53 3.54
C PRO A 64 11.60 13.15 4.20
N ALA A 65 11.13 12.99 5.44
CA ALA A 65 11.25 11.72 6.17
C ALA A 65 10.33 10.63 5.60
N ARG A 66 9.07 10.98 5.27
CA ARG A 66 8.14 10.05 4.61
C ARG A 66 8.58 9.69 3.19
N ILE A 67 9.23 10.61 2.49
CA ILE A 67 9.84 10.35 1.17
C ILE A 67 11.01 9.39 1.33
N ALA A 68 11.90 9.61 2.29
CA ALA A 68 13.02 8.71 2.57
C ALA A 68 12.54 7.29 2.86
N ASP A 69 11.57 7.11 3.76
CA ASP A 69 10.94 5.82 4.06
C ASP A 69 10.43 5.10 2.80
N PHE A 70 9.82 5.85 1.87
CA PHE A 70 9.34 5.30 0.61
C PHE A 70 10.49 4.89 -0.32
N TYR A 71 11.51 5.73 -0.47
CA TYR A 71 12.66 5.43 -1.33
C TYR A 71 13.52 4.29 -0.80
N ASP A 72 13.74 4.20 0.51
CA ASP A 72 14.50 3.12 1.14
C ASP A 72 13.91 1.75 0.76
N PHE A 73 12.59 1.61 0.80
CA PHE A 73 11.92 0.38 0.38
C PHE A 73 11.75 0.23 -1.13
N LEU A 74 11.66 1.34 -1.88
CA LEU A 74 11.64 1.29 -3.34
C LEU A 74 12.99 0.83 -3.92
N GLU A 75 14.09 1.17 -3.27
CA GLU A 75 15.45 0.84 -3.70
C GLU A 75 15.95 -0.50 -3.14
N ASP A 76 15.39 -1.00 -2.04
CA ASP A 76 15.74 -2.32 -1.48
C ASP A 76 15.20 -3.47 -2.37
N PRO A 77 16.05 -4.27 -3.03
CA PRO A 77 15.61 -5.37 -3.91
C PRO A 77 14.97 -6.55 -3.15
N SER A 78 15.17 -6.64 -1.84
CA SER A 78 14.51 -7.65 -0.99
C SER A 78 13.04 -7.34 -0.74
N VAL A 79 12.64 -6.06 -0.75
CA VAL A 79 11.24 -5.63 -0.61
C VAL A 79 10.47 -5.89 -1.90
N LYS A 80 9.32 -6.57 -1.81
CA LYS A 80 8.45 -6.89 -2.97
C LYS A 80 7.20 -6.01 -3.06
N ALA A 81 6.71 -5.51 -1.93
CA ALA A 81 5.61 -4.56 -1.88
C ALA A 81 5.85 -3.49 -0.82
N ILE A 82 5.24 -2.33 -1.04
CA ILE A 82 5.19 -1.22 -0.10
C ILE A 82 3.73 -1.06 0.33
N TRP A 83 3.46 -1.19 1.63
CA TRP A 83 2.12 -1.20 2.18
C TRP A 83 1.93 -0.05 3.17
N ALA A 84 0.92 0.78 2.95
CA ALA A 84 0.59 1.85 3.86
C ALA A 84 -0.05 1.31 5.16
N LEU A 85 0.52 1.68 6.30
CA LEU A 85 -0.05 1.38 7.62
C LEU A 85 -1.40 2.08 7.83
N ARG A 86 -1.54 3.30 7.31
CA ARG A 86 -2.73 4.14 7.48
C ARG A 86 -2.91 5.13 6.33
N GLY A 87 -4.16 5.48 6.04
CA GLY A 87 -4.53 6.69 5.29
C GLY A 87 -4.56 7.95 6.19
N GLY A 88 -5.52 8.85 5.95
CA GLY A 88 -5.71 10.07 6.75
C GLY A 88 -5.54 11.34 5.92
N TYR A 89 -4.51 12.13 6.21
CA TYR A 89 -4.14 13.29 5.40
C TYR A 89 -2.63 13.46 5.38
N GLY A 90 -2.05 13.64 4.19
CA GLY A 90 -0.66 14.06 4.05
C GLY A 90 0.04 13.59 2.78
N THR A 91 -0.50 12.60 2.06
CA THR A 91 0.13 12.07 0.84
C THR A 91 0.30 13.13 -0.25
N ILE A 92 -0.61 14.11 -0.31
CA ILE A 92 -0.55 15.23 -1.25
C ILE A 92 0.73 16.06 -1.11
N GLN A 93 1.31 16.11 0.09
CA GLN A 93 2.55 16.85 0.36
C GLN A 93 3.78 16.17 -0.26
N LEU A 94 3.68 14.89 -0.61
CA LEU A 94 4.78 14.09 -1.17
C LEU A 94 4.86 14.23 -2.69
N LEU A 95 3.73 14.53 -3.35
CA LEU A 95 3.59 14.37 -4.80
C LEU A 95 4.48 15.31 -5.62
N GLY A 96 4.85 16.46 -5.06
CA GLY A 96 5.72 17.44 -5.73
C GLY A 96 7.21 17.14 -5.65
N GLU A 97 7.61 16.24 -4.74
CA GLU A 97 9.00 15.97 -4.38
C GLU A 97 9.47 14.58 -4.82
N ILE A 98 8.53 13.66 -5.08
CA ILE A 98 8.84 12.31 -5.55
C ILE A 98 9.15 12.35 -7.05
N ASP A 99 10.36 11.91 -7.42
CA ASP A 99 10.70 11.58 -8.79
C ASP A 99 10.08 10.23 -9.17
N PHE A 100 8.94 10.27 -9.84
CA PHE A 100 8.23 9.06 -10.24
C PHE A 100 8.94 8.25 -11.34
N SER A 101 9.97 8.79 -12.00
CA SER A 101 10.72 8.04 -13.03
C SER A 101 11.49 6.86 -12.46
N VAL A 102 11.82 6.86 -11.16
CA VAL A 102 12.56 5.75 -10.52
C VAL A 102 11.74 4.46 -10.42
N PHE A 103 10.42 4.57 -10.47
CA PHE A 103 9.49 3.46 -10.29
C PHE A 103 9.60 2.44 -11.43
N ALA A 104 9.99 2.89 -12.63
CA ALA A 104 10.21 2.01 -13.78
C ALA A 104 11.39 1.04 -13.57
N ARG A 105 12.36 1.39 -12.71
CA ARG A 105 13.56 0.58 -12.46
C ARG A 105 13.32 -0.51 -11.41
N ASN A 106 12.39 -0.27 -10.49
CA ASN A 106 12.09 -1.14 -9.36
C ASN A 106 10.57 -1.34 -9.25
N PRO A 107 9.94 -2.14 -10.13
CA PRO A 107 8.51 -2.38 -10.03
C PRO A 107 8.19 -3.08 -8.70
N LYS A 108 7.39 -2.41 -7.87
CA LYS A 108 6.88 -2.91 -6.59
C LYS A 108 5.40 -2.60 -6.51
N LEU A 109 4.65 -3.38 -5.73
CA LEU A 109 3.24 -3.09 -5.52
C LEU A 109 3.07 -2.05 -4.40
N LEU A 110 2.36 -0.94 -4.65
CA LEU A 110 1.89 -0.04 -3.58
C LEU A 110 0.48 -0.40 -3.12
N VAL A 111 0.31 -0.74 -1.85
CA VAL A 111 -0.99 -1.11 -1.27
C VAL A 111 -1.45 -0.09 -0.23
N GLY A 112 -2.71 0.33 -0.33
CA GLY A 112 -3.37 1.22 0.64
C GLY A 112 -4.67 1.80 0.08
N PHE A 113 -5.43 2.51 0.90
CA PHE A 113 -6.69 3.16 0.49
C PHE A 113 -6.87 4.53 1.17
N SER A 114 -7.96 5.23 0.83
CA SER A 114 -8.29 6.56 1.36
C SER A 114 -7.30 7.63 0.89
N ASP A 115 -6.62 8.35 1.77
CA ASP A 115 -5.62 9.38 1.40
C ASP A 115 -4.49 8.83 0.50
N VAL A 116 -4.20 7.53 0.61
CA VAL A 116 -3.18 6.86 -0.22
C VAL A 116 -3.55 6.89 -1.71
N THR A 117 -4.84 7.05 -2.05
CA THR A 117 -5.32 7.17 -3.44
C THR A 117 -4.64 8.31 -4.19
N ALA A 118 -4.35 9.44 -3.55
CA ALA A 118 -3.67 10.56 -4.21
C ALA A 118 -2.24 10.17 -4.65
N PHE A 119 -1.55 9.38 -3.82
CA PHE A 119 -0.22 8.88 -4.13
C PHE A 119 -0.25 7.80 -5.22
N GLN A 120 -1.18 6.85 -5.12
CA GLN A 120 -1.39 5.81 -6.13
C GLN A 120 -1.71 6.42 -7.49
N TRP A 121 -2.59 7.41 -7.53
CA TRP A 121 -2.96 8.10 -8.76
C TRP A 121 -1.78 8.86 -9.39
N ALA A 122 -1.00 9.60 -8.59
CA ALA A 122 0.18 10.29 -9.08
C ALA A 122 1.23 9.31 -9.63
N ALA A 123 1.48 8.20 -8.92
CA ALA A 123 2.41 7.18 -9.34
C ALA A 123 1.98 6.49 -10.65
N TYR A 124 0.69 6.22 -10.79
CA TYR A 124 0.12 5.69 -12.02
C TYR A 124 0.24 6.68 -13.19
N GLN A 125 -0.15 7.93 -12.99
CA GLN A 125 -0.15 8.93 -14.06
C GLN A 125 1.25 9.28 -14.56
N GLN A 126 2.24 9.32 -13.67
CA GLN A 126 3.61 9.72 -14.01
C GLN A 126 4.48 8.56 -14.50
N ALA A 127 4.23 7.33 -14.03
CA ALA A 127 5.13 6.20 -14.27
C ALA A 127 4.43 4.88 -14.60
N GLY A 128 3.10 4.84 -14.63
CA GLY A 128 2.35 3.59 -14.76
C GLY A 128 2.55 2.65 -13.58
N PHE A 129 2.89 3.18 -12.40
CA PHE A 129 3.29 2.36 -11.29
C PHE A 129 2.13 1.48 -10.78
N PRO A 130 2.37 0.18 -10.60
CA PRO A 130 1.36 -0.73 -10.07
C PRO A 130 0.95 -0.39 -8.63
N SER A 131 -0.36 -0.28 -8.41
CA SER A 131 -0.93 -0.11 -7.07
C SER A 131 -2.24 -0.86 -6.90
N LEU A 132 -2.52 -1.28 -5.67
CA LEU A 132 -3.80 -1.84 -5.24
C LEU A 132 -4.46 -0.91 -4.23
N SER A 133 -5.66 -0.43 -4.55
CA SER A 133 -6.55 0.17 -3.55
C SER A 133 -7.03 -0.93 -2.61
N GLY A 134 -6.35 -1.08 -1.47
CA GLY A 134 -6.53 -2.19 -0.54
C GLY A 134 -6.45 -1.74 0.91
N MET A 135 -6.90 -2.59 1.83
CA MET A 135 -6.94 -2.27 3.27
C MET A 135 -5.56 -1.84 3.80
N THR A 136 -5.53 -0.79 4.61
CA THR A 136 -4.33 -0.40 5.39
C THR A 136 -4.33 -1.16 6.71
N LEU A 137 -3.19 -1.29 7.39
CA LEU A 137 -3.08 -2.17 8.56
C LEU A 137 -3.78 -1.64 9.83
N THR A 138 -4.32 -0.42 9.79
CA THR A 138 -5.16 0.15 10.86
C THR A 138 -6.64 -0.17 10.73
N THR A 139 -7.09 -0.72 9.61
CA THR A 139 -8.47 -1.20 9.50
C THR A 139 -8.60 -2.57 10.16
N GLN A 140 -9.83 -3.08 10.31
CA GLN A 140 -10.10 -4.40 10.88
C GLN A 140 -9.57 -5.53 9.96
N VAL A 141 -8.25 -5.67 9.88
CA VAL A 141 -7.57 -6.72 9.13
C VAL A 141 -7.70 -8.04 9.89
N SER A 142 -8.39 -9.00 9.27
CA SER A 142 -8.58 -10.35 9.80
C SER A 142 -8.84 -11.30 8.64
N ARG A 143 -8.62 -12.60 8.84
CA ARG A 143 -8.91 -13.63 7.82
C ARG A 143 -10.40 -13.77 7.53
N GLU A 144 -11.24 -13.42 8.51
CA GLU A 144 -12.70 -13.41 8.37
C GLU A 144 -13.21 -12.14 7.68
N ASN A 145 -12.38 -11.11 7.50
CA ASN A 145 -12.75 -9.92 6.76
C ASN A 145 -12.67 -10.18 5.25
N PRO A 146 -13.79 -10.23 4.52
CA PRO A 146 -13.79 -10.57 3.09
C PRO A 146 -13.01 -9.56 2.23
N TYR A 147 -12.93 -8.29 2.65
CA TYR A 147 -12.18 -7.26 1.92
C TYR A 147 -10.67 -7.43 2.08
N PHE A 148 -10.23 -7.90 3.25
CA PHE A 148 -8.82 -8.21 3.48
C PHE A 148 -8.42 -9.46 2.70
N SER A 149 -9.22 -10.52 2.81
CA SER A 149 -8.98 -11.79 2.10
C SER A 149 -8.95 -11.61 0.59
N ALA A 150 -9.92 -10.88 0.01
CA ALA A 150 -9.89 -10.55 -1.41
C ALA A 150 -8.66 -9.73 -1.79
N GLY A 151 -8.26 -8.74 -0.97
CA GLY A 151 -7.02 -7.99 -1.18
C GLY A 151 -5.79 -8.91 -1.19
N MET A 152 -5.75 -9.91 -0.31
CA MET A 152 -4.66 -10.88 -0.23
C MET A 152 -4.59 -11.81 -1.46
N GLU A 153 -5.74 -12.30 -1.93
CA GLU A 153 -5.84 -13.10 -3.16
C GLU A 153 -5.29 -12.32 -4.36
N ILE A 154 -5.64 -11.03 -4.46
CA ILE A 154 -5.18 -10.13 -5.53
C ILE A 154 -3.67 -9.95 -5.49
N VAL A 155 -3.09 -9.63 -4.33
CA VAL A 155 -1.64 -9.44 -4.23
C VAL A 155 -0.87 -10.74 -4.47
N GLN A 156 -1.49 -11.90 -4.22
CA GLN A 156 -0.93 -13.21 -4.54
C GLN A 156 -1.04 -13.58 -6.03
N GLY A 157 -1.71 -12.75 -6.83
CA GLY A 157 -1.90 -12.95 -8.27
C GLY A 157 -3.04 -13.90 -8.61
N GLU A 158 -3.94 -14.18 -7.66
CA GLU A 158 -5.15 -14.90 -7.95
C GLU A 158 -6.07 -14.03 -8.82
N ARG A 159 -6.62 -14.64 -9.87
CA ARG A 159 -7.57 -13.96 -10.74
C ARG A 159 -8.94 -14.01 -10.08
N PHE A 160 -9.42 -12.87 -9.64
CA PHE A 160 -10.82 -12.70 -9.28
C PHE A 160 -11.55 -12.03 -10.44
N SER A 161 -12.78 -12.48 -10.70
CA SER A 161 -13.74 -11.78 -11.55
C SER A 161 -14.93 -11.45 -10.69
N ILE A 162 -15.27 -10.17 -10.57
CA ILE A 162 -16.56 -9.77 -10.03
C ILE A 162 -17.51 -9.73 -11.22
N SER A 163 -18.41 -10.70 -11.31
CA SER A 163 -19.55 -10.61 -12.22
C SER A 163 -20.68 -9.84 -11.52
N GLY A 164 -21.58 -9.22 -12.28
CA GLY A 164 -22.73 -8.51 -11.71
C GLY A 164 -23.71 -9.41 -10.93
N GLU A 165 -23.53 -10.73 -11.00
CA GLU A 165 -24.30 -11.73 -10.25
C GLU A 165 -23.73 -11.96 -8.84
N ASP A 166 -22.49 -11.55 -8.58
CA ASP A 166 -21.77 -11.73 -7.31
C ASP A 166 -21.96 -10.57 -6.32
N VAL A 167 -22.67 -9.51 -6.74
CA VAL A 167 -23.00 -8.36 -5.91
C VAL A 167 -24.40 -8.56 -5.34
N ASP A 168 -24.52 -8.65 -4.01
CA ASP A 168 -25.84 -8.64 -3.38
C ASP A 168 -26.57 -7.34 -3.81
N PRO A 169 -27.75 -7.42 -4.44
CA PRO A 169 -28.52 -6.24 -4.81
C PRO A 169 -28.82 -5.30 -3.63
N GLU A 170 -28.77 -5.80 -2.39
CA GLU A 170 -28.91 -5.00 -1.17
C GLU A 170 -27.67 -4.14 -0.88
N ASP A 171 -26.47 -4.65 -1.18
CA ASP A 171 -25.20 -3.91 -1.05
C ASP A 171 -24.98 -2.87 -2.15
N ALA A 172 -25.76 -2.96 -3.24
CA ALA A 172 -25.70 -2.05 -4.39
C ALA A 172 -26.63 -0.82 -4.27
N ARG A 173 -27.37 -0.67 -3.16
CA ARG A 173 -28.27 0.47 -2.95
C ARG A 173 -27.50 1.66 -2.35
N ILE A 174 -27.38 2.73 -3.14
CA ILE A 174 -26.95 4.08 -2.70
C ILE A 174 -28.18 4.85 -2.21
#